data_AF-A0A7S0KVP3-F1
#
_entry.id   AF-A0A7S0KVP3-F1
#
_cell.length_a   1.000
_cell.length_b   1.000
_cell.length_c   1.000
_cell.angle_alpha   90.00
_cell.angle_beta   90.00
_cell.angle_gamma   90.00
#
_symmetry.space_group_name_H-M   'P 1'
#
loop_
_entity.id
_entity.type
_entity.pdbx_description
1 polymer ?
#
loop_
_entity_poly.entity_id
_entity_poly.type
_entity_poly.pdbx_seq_one_letter_code
_entity_poly.pdbx_strand_id
1 'polypeptide(L)'
;VPFSFFSSSSPSSSPVAEAGAPTGPRANSDSSVWDLAGFLGENRRVAGICVTTALLMAGHSCVAPVLPMFAEEFGASAAQVGATLSAFALARLVLNVPFGALADSRGRKPLMVAGPLITAAGMLGSAQCVTGLPELFFWRFIAGAGSAAYAAGAQATLADLSDRSNRARTLGANQAAVLAGAALGPCVGGFISGAPMELGVRAPFVAVGATCALAGWHAAATAPETLKNVKRFGPHDETRSQTAAMEDGEAEREVAAAATGDVNVASSAGDEEAKSNGEIGGENGETTMRRLLRRRDFLAVSGLNAALFFSGAGGRATLLPLLAVQEHGYTPAGLGALFT
;
A
#
# COMPACT_ATOMS: atom_id res chain seq x y z
N VAL A 1 -4.04 -65.86 20.15
CA VAL A 1 -5.41 -65.55 20.62
C VAL A 1 -5.84 -64.22 20.00
N PRO A 2 -6.65 -64.19 18.93
CA PRO A 2 -7.29 -62.97 18.45
C PRO A 2 -8.74 -62.93 18.95
N PHE A 3 -9.17 -61.80 19.53
CA PHE A 3 -10.57 -61.58 19.90
C PHE A 3 -11.18 -60.56 18.94
N SER A 4 -12.04 -61.08 18.06
CA SER A 4 -13.14 -60.34 17.44
C SER A 4 -14.38 -60.65 18.27
N PHE A 5 -15.23 -59.66 18.59
CA PHE A 5 -16.70 -59.75 18.75
C PHE A 5 -17.20 -58.52 19.52
N PHE A 6 -17.88 -57.58 18.85
CA PHE A 6 -19.32 -57.38 19.06
C PHE A 6 -19.86 -56.35 18.06
N SER A 7 -20.77 -56.82 17.22
CA SER A 7 -21.74 -56.02 16.49
C SER A 7 -22.98 -55.89 17.39
N SER A 8 -23.52 -54.69 17.55
CA SER A 8 -24.93 -54.51 17.91
C SER A 8 -25.50 -53.29 17.20
N SER A 9 -26.57 -53.56 16.48
CA SER A 9 -27.47 -52.69 15.74
C SER A 9 -28.01 -51.48 16.52
N SER A 10 -28.38 -50.47 15.73
CA SER A 10 -28.95 -49.15 16.03
C SER A 10 -30.21 -49.13 16.90
N PRO A 11 -30.62 -47.92 17.33
CA PRO A 11 -31.94 -47.47 16.93
C PRO A 11 -31.96 -46.04 16.37
N SER A 12 -32.83 -45.87 15.37
CA SER A 12 -33.24 -44.62 14.74
C SER A 12 -33.81 -43.62 15.73
N SER A 13 -33.37 -42.36 15.64
CA SER A 13 -34.11 -41.21 16.17
C SER A 13 -34.36 -40.20 15.04
N SER A 14 -35.59 -39.69 15.04
CA SER A 14 -36.29 -38.85 14.07
C SER A 14 -35.59 -37.54 13.69
N PRO A 15 -35.91 -36.93 12.54
CA PRO A 15 -35.33 -35.67 12.13
C PRO A 15 -35.92 -34.54 12.99
N VAL A 16 -35.06 -33.87 13.76
CA VAL A 16 -35.40 -32.57 14.34
C VAL A 16 -35.45 -31.59 13.18
N ALA A 17 -36.64 -31.03 12.93
CA ALA A 17 -36.84 -29.97 11.95
C ALA A 17 -36.02 -28.75 12.38
N GLU A 18 -34.90 -28.54 11.70
CA GLU A 18 -34.06 -27.36 11.87
C GLU A 18 -34.81 -26.17 11.23
N ALA A 19 -35.36 -25.32 12.08
CA ALA A 19 -35.98 -24.07 11.71
C ALA A 19 -34.99 -23.23 10.88
N GLY A 20 -35.47 -22.69 9.77
CA GLY A 20 -34.66 -22.04 8.74
C GLY A 20 -33.72 -20.97 9.29
N ALA A 21 -32.42 -21.27 9.22
CA ALA A 21 -31.37 -20.27 9.35
C ALA A 21 -31.43 -19.30 8.14
N PRO A 22 -31.21 -18.00 8.34
CA PRO A 22 -31.20 -17.03 7.25
C PRO A 22 -30.10 -17.41 6.25
N THR A 23 -30.49 -17.61 4.99
CA THR A 23 -29.59 -17.89 3.87
C THR A 23 -28.76 -16.65 3.55
N GLY A 24 -27.72 -16.40 4.35
CA GLY A 24 -26.60 -15.56 3.93
C GLY A 24 -25.81 -16.25 2.81
N PRO A 25 -25.08 -15.50 1.97
CA PRO A 25 -24.28 -16.10 0.90
C PRO A 25 -23.31 -17.12 1.49
N ARG A 26 -23.40 -18.36 0.99
CA ARG A 26 -22.50 -19.47 1.38
C ARG A 26 -21.06 -19.02 1.14
N ALA A 27 -20.29 -18.85 2.21
CA ALA A 27 -18.85 -18.73 2.12
C ALA A 27 -18.32 -20.03 1.52
N ASN A 28 -17.86 -19.97 0.27
CA ASN A 28 -17.31 -21.12 -0.43
C ASN A 28 -16.02 -21.53 0.30
N SER A 29 -16.06 -22.61 1.07
CA SER A 29 -14.96 -23.09 1.92
C SER A 29 -13.79 -23.68 1.12
N ASP A 30 -13.88 -23.71 -0.21
CA ASP A 30 -12.89 -24.34 -1.10
C ASP A 30 -11.93 -23.37 -1.79
N SER A 31 -12.05 -22.04 -1.60
CA SER A 31 -11.05 -21.13 -2.17
C SER A 31 -9.76 -21.23 -1.33
N SER A 32 -8.84 -22.09 -1.75
CA SER A 32 -7.51 -22.15 -1.13
C SER A 32 -6.91 -20.75 -1.12
N VAL A 33 -6.17 -20.39 -0.05
CA VAL A 33 -5.51 -19.08 0.08
C VAL A 33 -4.58 -18.80 -1.11
N TRP A 34 -4.14 -19.86 -1.79
CA TRP A 34 -3.25 -19.89 -2.95
C TRP A 34 -3.93 -19.65 -4.29
N ASP A 35 -5.27 -19.67 -4.37
CA ASP A 35 -5.98 -19.34 -5.61
C ASP A 35 -6.02 -17.82 -5.81
N LEU A 36 -4.88 -17.27 -6.23
CA LEU A 36 -4.72 -15.85 -6.48
C LEU A 36 -5.39 -15.43 -7.79
N ALA A 37 -5.38 -16.31 -8.79
CA ALA A 37 -5.95 -16.03 -10.11
C ALA A 37 -7.48 -15.96 -10.05
N GLY A 38 -8.14 -16.90 -9.37
CA GLY A 38 -9.58 -16.85 -9.11
C GLY A 38 -9.96 -15.60 -8.33
N PHE A 39 -9.24 -15.31 -7.24
CA PHE A 39 -9.46 -14.13 -6.41
C PHE A 39 -9.34 -12.81 -7.20
N LEU A 40 -8.32 -12.65 -8.05
CA LEU A 40 -8.14 -11.46 -8.88
C LEU A 40 -9.20 -11.38 -9.99
N GLY A 41 -9.65 -12.52 -10.53
CA GLY A 41 -10.74 -12.59 -11.49
C GLY A 41 -12.07 -12.10 -10.91
N GLU A 42 -12.36 -12.47 -9.65
CA GLU A 42 -13.53 -11.99 -8.90
C GLU A 42 -13.39 -10.51 -8.52
N ASN A 43 -12.20 -10.08 -8.12
CA ASN A 43 -11.92 -8.72 -7.65
C ASN A 43 -11.26 -7.85 -8.73
N ARG A 44 -12.03 -7.53 -9.78
CA ARG A 44 -11.54 -6.71 -10.92
C ARG A 44 -10.86 -5.39 -10.53
N ARG A 45 -11.32 -4.75 -9.45
CA ARG A 45 -10.72 -3.49 -8.95
C ARG A 45 -9.33 -3.72 -8.37
N VAL A 46 -9.15 -4.78 -7.56
CA VAL A 46 -7.85 -5.17 -7.01
C VAL A 46 -6.90 -5.57 -8.14
N ALA A 47 -7.38 -6.36 -9.10
CA ALA A 47 -6.61 -6.74 -10.28
C ALA A 47 -6.15 -5.52 -11.10
N GLY A 48 -7.02 -4.52 -11.32
CA GLY A 48 -6.65 -3.29 -12.00
C GLY A 48 -5.52 -2.51 -11.31
N ILE A 49 -5.55 -2.46 -9.97
CA ILE A 49 -4.47 -1.85 -9.18
C ILE A 49 -3.18 -2.66 -9.30
N CYS A 50 -3.25 -3.99 -9.19
CA CYS A 50 -2.10 -4.87 -9.35
C CYS A 50 -1.44 -4.70 -10.72
N VAL A 51 -2.22 -4.64 -11.80
CA VAL A 51 -1.70 -4.41 -13.17
C VAL A 51 -1.00 -3.06 -13.26
N THR A 52 -1.62 -2.00 -12.74
CA THR A 52 -1.03 -0.66 -12.73
C THR A 52 0.29 -0.64 -11.94
N THR A 53 0.32 -1.28 -10.78
CA THR A 53 1.51 -1.41 -9.93
C THR A 53 2.62 -2.19 -10.63
N ALA A 54 2.28 -3.30 -11.30
CA ALA A 54 3.24 -4.09 -12.07
C ALA A 54 3.86 -3.27 -13.21
N LEU A 55 3.04 -2.53 -13.97
CA LEU A 55 3.52 -1.64 -15.04
C LEU A 55 4.48 -0.57 -14.51
N LEU A 56 4.14 0.06 -13.38
CA LEU A 56 5.00 1.04 -12.73
C LEU A 56 6.33 0.43 -12.29
N MET A 57 6.31 -0.74 -11.64
CA MET A 57 7.52 -1.39 -11.14
C MET A 57 8.40 -1.92 -12.28
N ALA A 58 7.80 -2.43 -13.36
CA ALA A 58 8.51 -2.80 -14.57
C ALA A 58 9.22 -1.60 -15.20
N GLY A 59 8.54 -0.46 -15.31
CA GLY A 59 9.17 0.78 -15.77
C GLY A 59 10.36 1.18 -14.89
N HIS A 60 10.15 1.36 -13.59
CA HIS A 60 11.18 1.87 -12.68
C HIS A 60 12.44 0.99 -12.63
N SER A 61 12.29 -0.33 -12.72
CA SER A 61 13.41 -1.26 -12.66
C SER A 61 14.29 -1.27 -13.92
N CYS A 62 13.81 -0.73 -15.05
CA CYS A 62 14.64 -0.51 -16.24
C CYS A 62 15.78 0.51 -16.02
N VAL A 63 15.63 1.44 -15.07
CA VAL A 63 16.57 2.57 -14.90
C VAL A 63 17.74 2.23 -13.98
N ALA A 64 17.55 1.30 -13.05
CA ALA A 64 18.57 0.94 -12.06
C ALA A 64 19.94 0.58 -12.68
N PRO A 65 20.03 -0.29 -13.71
CA PRO A 65 21.34 -0.67 -14.28
C PRO A 65 21.97 0.42 -15.15
N VAL A 66 21.18 1.34 -15.72
CA VAL A 66 21.67 2.32 -16.72
C VAL A 66 21.96 3.69 -16.10
N LEU A 67 21.35 4.01 -14.97
CA LEU A 67 21.53 5.31 -14.32
C LEU A 67 23.00 5.62 -13.95
N PRO A 68 23.82 4.67 -13.44
CA PRO A 68 25.23 4.96 -13.17
C PRO A 68 25.98 5.39 -14.43
N MET A 69 25.78 4.68 -15.55
CA MET A 69 26.38 5.02 -16.83
C MET A 69 25.92 6.39 -17.34
N PHE A 70 24.63 6.69 -17.21
CA PHE A 70 24.08 8.00 -17.59
C PHE A 70 24.67 9.14 -16.76
N ALA A 71 24.92 8.92 -15.46
CA ALA A 71 25.54 9.92 -14.61
C ALA A 71 27.03 10.10 -14.90
N GLU A 72 27.74 9.03 -15.30
CA GLU A 72 29.14 9.11 -15.74
C GLU A 72 29.32 9.98 -17.00
N GLU A 73 28.35 10.04 -17.91
CA GLU A 73 28.39 10.95 -19.07
C GLU A 73 28.50 12.43 -18.67
N PHE A 74 28.01 12.79 -17.47
CA PHE A 74 28.15 14.12 -16.90
C PHE A 74 29.45 14.30 -16.08
N GLY A 75 30.35 13.32 -16.10
CA GLY A 75 31.58 13.32 -15.28
C GLY A 75 31.31 13.14 -13.79
N ALA A 76 30.19 12.52 -13.41
CA ALA A 76 29.81 12.36 -12.01
C ALA A 76 30.73 11.41 -11.26
N SER A 77 31.15 11.80 -10.07
CA SER A 77 31.78 10.89 -9.10
C SER A 77 30.78 9.84 -8.59
N ALA A 78 31.27 8.68 -8.13
CA ALA A 78 30.41 7.64 -7.54
C ALA A 78 29.51 8.17 -6.40
N ALA A 79 29.99 9.14 -5.62
CA ALA A 79 29.20 9.81 -4.58
C ALA A 79 28.02 10.61 -5.16
N GLN A 80 28.22 11.30 -6.29
CA GLN A 80 27.16 12.05 -6.98
C GLN A 80 26.14 11.13 -7.66
N VAL A 81 26.58 9.97 -8.19
CA VAL A 81 25.67 8.93 -8.69
C VAL A 81 24.77 8.42 -7.55
N GLY A 82 25.37 8.08 -6.42
CA GLY A 82 24.65 7.63 -5.23
C GLY A 82 23.68 8.68 -4.69
N ALA A 83 24.08 9.96 -4.71
CA ALA A 83 23.18 11.05 -4.35
C ALA A 83 21.98 11.15 -5.30
N THR A 84 22.18 10.97 -6.61
CA THR A 84 21.10 11.07 -7.62
C THR A 84 20.05 9.98 -7.41
N LEU A 85 20.48 8.76 -7.12
CA LEU A 85 19.60 7.66 -6.69
C LEU A 85 18.84 8.01 -5.41
N SER A 86 19.55 8.59 -4.44
CA SER A 86 19.01 8.97 -3.15
C SER A 86 17.96 10.08 -3.26
N ALA A 87 18.03 10.98 -4.24
CA ALA A 87 17.04 12.04 -4.41
C ALA A 87 15.63 11.50 -4.70
N PHE A 88 15.51 10.42 -5.48
CA PHE A 88 14.24 9.74 -5.69
C PHE A 88 13.70 9.13 -4.39
N ALA A 89 14.56 8.45 -3.62
CA ALA A 89 14.19 7.86 -2.34
C ALA A 89 13.83 8.92 -1.30
N LEU A 90 14.55 10.04 -1.29
CA LEU A 90 14.31 11.18 -0.41
C LEU A 90 12.94 11.82 -0.67
N ALA A 91 12.59 12.02 -1.94
CA ALA A 91 11.26 12.48 -2.32
C ALA A 91 10.18 11.54 -1.77
N ARG A 92 10.35 10.22 -1.94
CA ARG A 92 9.40 9.23 -1.40
C ARG A 92 9.32 9.24 0.12
N LEU A 93 10.45 9.37 0.80
CA LEU A 93 10.53 9.43 2.26
C LEU A 93 9.76 10.63 2.80
N VAL A 94 10.01 11.82 2.25
CA VAL A 94 9.43 13.08 2.73
C VAL A 94 7.96 13.18 2.32
N LEU A 95 7.61 12.73 1.11
CA LEU A 95 6.28 12.96 0.53
C LEU A 95 5.27 11.83 0.77
N ASN A 96 5.68 10.64 1.19
CA ASN A 96 4.73 9.56 1.51
C ASN A 96 3.71 9.96 2.58
N VAL A 97 4.16 10.62 3.66
CA VAL A 97 3.29 11.05 4.76
C VAL A 97 2.26 12.11 4.30
N PRO A 98 2.67 13.24 3.69
CA PRO A 98 1.70 14.23 3.23
C PRO A 98 0.80 13.69 2.12
N PHE A 99 1.28 12.82 1.23
CA PHE A 99 0.40 12.18 0.24
C PHE A 99 -0.56 11.15 0.85
N GLY A 100 -0.20 10.50 1.95
CA GLY A 100 -1.14 9.71 2.75
C GLY A 100 -2.28 10.56 3.30
N ALA A 101 -1.95 11.66 3.98
CA ALA A 101 -2.96 12.62 4.47
C ALA A 101 -3.79 13.24 3.33
N LEU A 102 -3.16 13.46 2.17
CA LEU A 102 -3.84 13.94 0.98
C LEU A 102 -4.82 12.91 0.42
N ALA A 103 -4.47 11.62 0.44
CA ALA A 103 -5.33 10.52 0.02
C ALA A 103 -6.58 10.42 0.88
N ASP A 104 -6.44 10.72 2.17
CA ASP A 104 -7.54 10.69 3.13
C ASP A 104 -8.48 11.89 3.03
N SER A 105 -8.00 13.02 2.51
CA SER A 105 -8.77 14.27 2.43
C SER A 105 -9.34 14.58 1.05
N ARG A 106 -8.60 14.31 -0.03
CA ARG A 106 -8.99 14.65 -1.42
C ARG A 106 -9.37 13.46 -2.29
N GLY A 107 -9.38 12.26 -1.72
CA GLY A 107 -9.70 11.02 -2.44
C GLY A 107 -8.47 10.31 -2.95
N ARG A 108 -8.65 9.04 -3.30
CA ARG A 108 -7.54 8.13 -3.64
C ARG A 108 -7.27 8.12 -5.14
N LYS A 109 -8.32 8.30 -5.96
CA LYS A 109 -8.22 8.26 -7.42
C LYS A 109 -7.30 9.35 -8.00
N PRO A 110 -7.37 10.63 -7.56
CA PRO A 110 -6.49 11.67 -8.11
C PRO A 110 -5.00 11.34 -7.94
N LEU A 111 -4.62 10.75 -6.80
CA LEU A 111 -3.23 10.35 -6.54
C LEU A 111 -2.80 9.17 -7.41
N MET A 112 -3.69 8.19 -7.61
CA MET A 112 -3.41 7.04 -8.47
C MET A 112 -3.26 7.41 -9.95
N VAL A 113 -3.89 8.50 -10.41
CA VAL A 113 -3.79 8.97 -11.79
C VAL A 113 -2.67 9.99 -11.96
N ALA A 114 -2.63 11.01 -11.11
CA ALA A 114 -1.62 12.07 -11.21
C ALA A 114 -0.23 11.58 -10.83
N GLY A 115 -0.11 10.66 -9.87
CA GLY A 115 1.18 10.13 -9.42
C GLY A 115 2.02 9.51 -10.55
N PRO A 116 1.49 8.55 -11.32
CA PRO A 116 2.19 7.98 -12.46
C PRO A 116 2.51 9.01 -13.56
N LEU A 117 1.62 9.99 -13.79
CA LEU A 117 1.85 11.05 -14.78
C LEU A 117 2.96 12.02 -14.36
N ILE A 118 3.00 12.41 -13.09
CA ILE A 118 4.10 13.21 -12.51
C ILE A 118 5.41 12.42 -12.59
N THR A 119 5.34 11.11 -12.32
CA THR A 119 6.50 10.24 -12.47
C THR A 119 6.99 10.19 -13.90
N ALA A 120 6.07 10.07 -14.87
CA ALA A 120 6.38 10.09 -16.28
C ALA A 120 7.07 11.39 -16.69
N ALA A 121 6.56 12.54 -16.26
CA ALA A 121 7.18 13.83 -16.51
C ALA A 121 8.59 13.91 -15.92
N GLY A 122 8.79 13.42 -14.68
CA GLY A 122 10.10 13.36 -14.04
C GLY A 122 11.10 12.48 -14.79
N MET A 123 10.65 11.32 -15.30
CA MET A 123 11.53 10.42 -16.07
C MET A 123 11.85 10.97 -17.46
N LEU A 124 10.88 11.57 -18.16
CA LEU A 124 11.11 12.21 -19.45
C LEU A 124 12.02 13.45 -19.32
N GLY A 125 11.82 14.26 -18.28
CA GLY A 125 12.71 15.37 -17.97
C GLY A 125 14.14 14.91 -17.65
N SER A 126 14.28 13.80 -16.91
CA SER A 126 15.59 13.17 -16.66
C SER A 126 16.28 12.76 -17.97
N ALA A 127 15.53 12.23 -18.94
CA ALA A 127 16.05 11.84 -20.25
C ALA A 127 16.53 13.05 -21.09
N GLN A 128 15.89 14.20 -20.92
CA GLN A 128 16.18 15.42 -21.67
C GLN A 128 17.21 16.33 -20.99
N CYS A 129 17.72 15.95 -19.83
CA CYS A 129 18.65 16.75 -19.04
C CYS A 129 19.89 17.15 -19.85
N VAL A 130 20.17 18.46 -19.95
CA VAL A 130 21.31 19.01 -20.71
C VAL A 130 22.26 19.80 -19.82
N THR A 131 21.76 20.40 -18.72
CA THR A 131 22.51 21.39 -17.92
C THR A 131 23.38 20.77 -16.82
N GLY A 132 23.27 19.46 -16.59
CA GLY A 132 24.12 18.69 -15.68
C GLY A 132 23.39 18.09 -14.48
N LEU A 133 24.16 17.69 -13.46
CA LEU A 133 23.66 16.93 -12.31
C LEU A 133 22.51 17.60 -11.51
N PRO A 134 22.51 18.92 -11.20
CA PRO A 134 21.43 19.56 -10.45
C PRO A 134 20.05 19.43 -11.09
N GLU A 135 20.00 19.51 -12.42
CA GLU A 135 18.76 19.32 -13.18
C GLU A 135 18.30 17.85 -13.10
N LEU A 136 19.23 16.90 -13.21
CA LEU A 136 18.93 15.48 -13.03
C LEU A 136 18.38 15.18 -11.63
N PHE A 137 18.96 15.77 -10.59
CA PHE A 137 18.46 15.68 -9.21
C PHE A 137 17.02 16.16 -9.07
N PHE A 138 16.71 17.33 -9.66
CA PHE A 138 15.38 17.91 -9.63
C PHE A 138 14.35 17.00 -10.30
N TRP A 139 14.64 16.50 -11.50
CA TRP A 139 13.76 15.59 -12.22
C TRP A 139 13.59 14.24 -11.49
N ARG A 140 14.65 13.74 -10.83
CA ARG A 140 14.57 12.56 -9.96
C ARG A 140 13.68 12.77 -8.75
N PHE A 141 13.73 13.95 -8.14
CA PHE A 141 12.87 14.30 -7.03
C PHE A 141 11.40 14.35 -7.47
N ILE A 142 11.11 14.96 -8.62
CA ILE A 142 9.75 14.96 -9.21
C ILE A 142 9.27 13.53 -9.48
N ALA A 143 10.13 12.69 -10.06
CA ALA A 143 9.79 11.30 -10.32
C ALA A 143 9.46 10.55 -9.02
N GLY A 144 10.24 10.77 -7.95
CA GLY A 144 9.99 10.20 -6.63
C GLY A 144 8.72 10.72 -5.97
N ALA A 145 8.40 12.00 -6.16
CA ALA A 145 7.15 12.61 -5.69
C ALA A 145 5.92 11.93 -6.32
N GLY A 146 5.92 11.75 -7.63
CA GLY A 146 4.85 11.03 -8.34
C GLY A 146 4.71 9.58 -7.86
N SER A 147 5.84 8.89 -7.66
CA SER A 147 5.87 7.53 -7.14
C SER A 147 5.28 7.42 -5.73
N ALA A 148 5.57 8.40 -4.86
CA ALA A 148 5.02 8.49 -3.51
C ALA A 148 3.49 8.71 -3.53
N ALA A 149 3.02 9.62 -4.39
CA ALA A 149 1.61 9.90 -4.57
C ALA A 149 0.83 8.62 -4.98
N TYR A 150 1.33 7.91 -6.00
CA TYR A 150 0.72 6.65 -6.42
C TYR A 150 0.70 5.62 -5.29
N ALA A 151 1.84 5.43 -4.60
CA ALA A 151 1.97 4.45 -3.53
C ALA A 151 0.96 4.71 -2.40
N ALA A 152 0.83 5.96 -1.96
CA ALA A 152 -0.15 6.35 -0.94
C ALA A 152 -1.59 6.04 -1.40
N GLY A 153 -1.96 6.47 -2.61
CA GLY A 153 -3.30 6.23 -3.16
C GLY A 153 -3.61 4.74 -3.35
N ALA A 154 -2.68 3.96 -3.89
CA ALA A 154 -2.86 2.53 -4.12
C ALA A 154 -2.99 1.75 -2.82
N GLN A 155 -2.14 2.03 -1.81
CA GLN A 155 -2.23 1.36 -0.51
C GLN A 155 -3.52 1.69 0.23
N ALA A 156 -3.96 2.95 0.21
CA ALA A 156 -5.24 3.35 0.79
C ALA A 156 -6.42 2.67 0.07
N THR A 157 -6.41 2.63 -1.27
CA THR A 157 -7.47 1.99 -2.06
C THR A 157 -7.54 0.48 -1.82
N LEU A 158 -6.38 -0.20 -1.77
CA LEU A 158 -6.34 -1.64 -1.46
C LEU A 158 -6.80 -1.94 -0.04
N ALA A 159 -6.47 -1.05 0.92
CA ALA A 159 -6.97 -1.17 2.28
C ALA A 159 -8.50 -0.97 2.35
N ASP A 160 -9.05 0.02 1.62
CA ASP A 160 -10.48 0.30 1.53
C ASP A 160 -11.27 -0.84 0.85
N LEU A 161 -10.67 -1.51 -0.14
CA LEU A 161 -11.28 -2.64 -0.85
C LEU A 161 -11.14 -3.98 -0.10
N SER A 162 -10.37 -4.01 0.98
CA SER A 162 -10.11 -5.23 1.74
C SER A 162 -11.00 -5.37 2.97
N ASP A 163 -11.45 -6.60 3.22
CA ASP A 163 -12.09 -7.04 4.45
C ASP A 163 -11.08 -7.76 5.36
N ARG A 164 -11.41 -7.95 6.65
CA ARG A 164 -10.52 -8.64 7.60
C ARG A 164 -10.08 -10.03 7.11
N SER A 165 -10.93 -10.74 6.36
CA SER A 165 -10.65 -12.08 5.83
C SER A 165 -9.76 -12.09 4.58
N ASN A 166 -9.82 -11.06 3.73
CA ASN A 166 -9.11 -11.03 2.45
C ASN A 166 -7.96 -10.00 2.39
N ARG A 167 -7.74 -9.21 3.46
CA ARG A 167 -6.70 -8.17 3.52
C ARG A 167 -5.31 -8.70 3.20
N ALA A 168 -4.93 -9.83 3.77
CA ALA A 168 -3.65 -10.46 3.49
C ALA A 168 -3.51 -10.87 2.02
N ARG A 169 -4.57 -11.45 1.42
CA ARG A 169 -4.59 -11.83 -0.02
C ARG A 169 -4.51 -10.60 -0.92
N THR A 170 -5.23 -9.53 -0.61
CA THR A 170 -5.26 -8.28 -1.39
C THR A 170 -3.90 -7.58 -1.39
N LEU A 171 -3.33 -7.34 -0.21
CA LEU A 171 -2.02 -6.69 -0.09
C LEU A 171 -0.90 -7.60 -0.61
N GLY A 172 -1.00 -8.91 -0.37
CA GLY A 172 -0.08 -9.91 -0.91
C GLY A 172 -0.10 -9.97 -2.43
N ALA A 173 -1.27 -9.91 -3.07
CA ALA A 173 -1.41 -9.85 -4.53
C ALA A 173 -0.68 -8.64 -5.12
N ASN A 174 -0.87 -7.47 -4.51
CA ASN A 174 -0.18 -6.26 -4.95
C ASN A 174 1.33 -6.36 -4.73
N GLN A 175 1.79 -6.96 -3.63
CA GLN A 175 3.21 -7.17 -3.40
C GLN A 175 3.81 -8.17 -4.41
N ALA A 176 3.08 -9.22 -4.79
CA ALA A 176 3.48 -10.12 -5.86
C ALA A 176 3.59 -9.39 -7.21
N ALA A 177 2.64 -8.49 -7.51
CA ALA A 177 2.70 -7.64 -8.70
C ALA A 177 3.92 -6.69 -8.69
N VAL A 178 4.27 -6.14 -7.52
CA VAL A 178 5.50 -5.33 -7.36
C VAL A 178 6.74 -6.16 -7.70
N LEU A 179 6.84 -7.37 -7.13
CA LEU A 179 7.99 -8.26 -7.36
C LEU A 179 8.07 -8.71 -8.82
N ALA A 180 6.94 -9.09 -9.42
CA ALA A 180 6.88 -9.48 -10.83
C ALA A 180 7.32 -8.34 -11.76
N GLY A 181 6.85 -7.11 -11.51
CA GLY A 181 7.29 -5.94 -12.28
C GLY A 181 8.78 -5.66 -12.08
N ALA A 182 9.26 -5.68 -10.84
CA ALA A 182 10.66 -5.43 -10.52
C ALA A 182 11.63 -6.46 -11.12
N ALA A 183 11.20 -7.72 -11.29
CA ALA A 183 11.99 -8.75 -11.95
C ALA A 183 12.04 -8.55 -13.48
N LEU A 184 10.95 -8.12 -14.11
CA LEU A 184 10.90 -7.99 -15.57
C LEU A 184 11.65 -6.76 -16.11
N GLY A 185 11.71 -5.67 -15.35
CA GLY A 185 12.22 -4.41 -15.89
C GLY A 185 13.73 -4.34 -16.13
N PRO A 186 14.64 -4.93 -15.32
CA PRO A 186 16.08 -4.86 -15.61
C PRO A 186 16.44 -5.54 -16.94
N CYS A 187 15.86 -6.71 -17.24
CA CYS A 187 15.99 -7.35 -18.55
C CYS A 187 15.57 -6.39 -19.67
N VAL A 188 14.36 -5.84 -19.58
CA VAL A 188 13.81 -4.95 -20.61
C VAL A 188 14.66 -3.68 -20.77
N GLY A 189 15.07 -3.06 -19.66
CA GLY A 189 15.92 -1.87 -19.67
C GLY A 189 17.31 -2.11 -20.27
N GLY A 190 17.93 -3.24 -19.93
CA GLY A 190 19.21 -3.66 -20.50
C GLY A 190 19.13 -3.86 -22.02
N PHE A 191 18.11 -4.59 -22.50
CA PHE A 191 17.87 -4.78 -23.94
C PHE A 191 17.61 -3.45 -24.67
N ILE A 192 16.78 -2.57 -24.11
CA ILE A 192 16.44 -1.27 -24.74
C ILE A 192 17.68 -0.37 -24.81
N SER A 193 18.54 -0.39 -23.79
CA SER A 193 19.77 0.42 -23.77
C SER A 193 20.83 -0.05 -24.78
N GLY A 194 20.83 -1.34 -25.14
CA GLY A 194 21.72 -1.90 -26.15
C GLY A 194 21.16 -1.87 -27.58
N ALA A 195 19.89 -1.46 -27.75
CA ALA A 195 19.27 -1.38 -29.06
C ALA A 195 19.81 -0.16 -29.84
N PRO A 196 19.98 -0.25 -31.18
CA PRO A 196 20.44 0.84 -32.04
C PRO A 196 19.36 1.91 -32.27
N MET A 197 18.65 2.30 -31.21
CA MET A 197 17.92 3.56 -31.20
C MET A 197 18.94 4.66 -30.91
N GLU A 198 18.92 5.74 -31.68
CA GLU A 198 19.79 6.91 -31.50
C GLU A 198 19.67 7.60 -30.11
N LEU A 199 18.84 7.06 -29.20
CA LEU A 199 18.65 7.53 -27.83
C LEU A 199 19.71 7.02 -26.82
N GLY A 200 20.48 5.97 -27.13
CA GLY A 200 21.55 5.47 -26.25
C GLY A 200 21.10 5.23 -24.79
N VAL A 201 21.88 5.72 -23.82
CA VAL A 201 21.60 5.61 -22.36
C VAL A 201 20.36 6.38 -21.88
N ARG A 202 19.77 7.26 -22.71
CA ARG A 202 18.53 7.99 -22.40
C ARG A 202 17.28 7.15 -22.67
N ALA A 203 17.38 6.12 -23.52
CA ALA A 203 16.25 5.29 -23.94
C ALA A 203 15.49 4.64 -22.76
N PRO A 204 16.14 4.11 -21.71
CA PRO A 204 15.43 3.53 -20.56
C PRO A 204 14.55 4.55 -19.84
N PHE A 205 15.01 5.79 -19.65
CA PHE A 205 14.21 6.84 -18.99
C PHE A 205 12.95 7.18 -19.79
N VAL A 206 13.05 7.23 -21.12
CA VAL A 206 11.89 7.43 -22.00
C VAL A 206 10.93 6.25 -21.91
N ALA A 207 11.45 5.01 -21.90
CA ALA A 207 10.63 3.82 -21.72
C ALA A 207 9.89 3.81 -20.37
N VAL A 208 10.54 4.26 -19.28
CA VAL A 208 9.87 4.44 -17.99
C VAL A 208 8.81 5.52 -18.06
N GLY A 209 9.11 6.65 -18.70
CA GLY A 209 8.16 7.73 -18.92
C GLY A 209 6.89 7.22 -19.62
N ALA A 210 7.06 6.47 -20.71
CA ALA A 210 5.96 5.88 -21.47
C ALA A 210 5.16 4.87 -20.64
N THR A 211 5.83 3.95 -19.94
CA THR A 211 5.15 2.94 -19.09
C THR A 211 4.42 3.58 -17.91
N CYS A 212 4.96 4.64 -17.30
CA CYS A 212 4.30 5.39 -16.24
C CYS A 212 3.10 6.19 -16.77
N ALA A 213 3.19 6.75 -17.98
CA ALA A 213 2.07 7.42 -18.63
C ALA A 213 0.94 6.43 -18.96
N LEU A 214 1.29 5.25 -19.48
CA LEU A 214 0.35 4.16 -19.72
C LEU A 214 -0.29 3.66 -18.41
N ALA A 215 0.49 3.54 -17.33
CA ALA A 215 -0.03 3.19 -16.02
C ALA A 215 -0.99 4.26 -15.49
N GLY A 216 -0.68 5.56 -15.66
CA GLY A 216 -1.58 6.66 -15.29
C GLY A 216 -2.88 6.66 -16.09
N TRP A 217 -2.80 6.41 -17.40
CA TRP A 217 -3.98 6.23 -18.25
C TRP A 217 -4.82 5.03 -17.81
N HIS A 218 -4.19 3.89 -17.58
CA HIS A 218 -4.85 2.68 -17.11
C HIS A 218 -5.51 2.90 -15.74
N ALA A 219 -4.82 3.59 -14.82
CA ALA A 219 -5.38 4.00 -13.53
C ALA A 219 -6.60 4.92 -13.71
N ALA A 220 -6.57 5.86 -14.67
CA ALA A 220 -7.71 6.73 -14.92
C ALA A 220 -8.97 5.95 -15.33
N ALA A 221 -8.78 4.90 -16.15
CA ALA A 221 -9.84 4.02 -16.62
C ALA A 221 -10.33 3.02 -15.56
N THR A 222 -9.45 2.53 -14.69
CA THR A 222 -9.76 1.39 -13.80
C THR A 222 -9.86 1.73 -12.31
N ALA A 223 -9.23 2.82 -11.86
CA ALA A 223 -9.18 3.16 -10.45
C ALA A 223 -10.55 3.64 -9.94
N PRO A 224 -11.12 2.95 -8.93
CA PRO A 224 -12.32 3.42 -8.25
C PRO A 224 -11.97 4.60 -7.34
N GLU A 225 -12.92 5.53 -7.15
CA GLU A 225 -12.85 6.43 -6.01
C GLU A 225 -13.45 5.72 -4.79
N THR A 226 -12.62 5.47 -3.78
CA THR A 226 -13.01 4.73 -2.57
C THR A 226 -13.26 5.64 -1.37
N LEU A 227 -12.91 6.92 -1.45
CA LEU A 227 -13.28 7.86 -0.40
C LEU A 227 -14.81 8.02 -0.40
N LYS A 228 -15.47 7.36 0.56
CA LYS A 228 -16.87 7.65 0.90
C LYS A 228 -16.92 9.13 1.24
N ASN A 229 -17.80 9.90 0.59
CA ASN A 229 -18.14 11.25 1.04
C ASN A 229 -18.53 11.15 2.51
N VAL A 230 -17.60 11.49 3.40
CA VAL A 230 -17.91 11.65 4.82
C VAL A 230 -18.78 12.90 4.85
N LYS A 231 -20.10 12.71 4.69
CA LYS A 231 -21.05 13.61 5.36
C LYS A 231 -20.58 13.58 6.80
N ARG A 232 -19.97 14.69 7.19
CA ARG A 232 -19.51 15.00 8.53
C ARG A 232 -20.68 14.68 9.46
N PHE A 233 -20.69 13.48 10.03
CA PHE A 233 -21.47 13.24 11.25
C PHE A 233 -20.77 14.12 12.26
N GLY A 234 -21.31 15.34 12.42
CA GLY A 234 -20.81 16.27 13.40
C GLY A 234 -20.99 15.66 14.78
N PRO A 235 -20.13 16.01 15.75
CA PRO A 235 -20.21 15.51 17.12
C PRO A 235 -21.50 15.87 17.88
N HIS A 236 -22.53 16.41 17.21
CA HIS A 236 -23.80 16.80 17.81
C HIS A 236 -24.92 15.75 17.68
N ASP A 237 -24.83 14.78 16.75
CA ASP A 237 -25.91 13.79 16.57
C ASP A 237 -25.77 12.57 17.48
N GLU A 238 -24.54 12.18 17.87
CA GLU A 238 -24.35 11.11 18.87
C GLU A 238 -24.84 11.57 20.24
N THR A 239 -24.56 12.81 20.64
CA THR A 239 -25.10 13.36 21.88
C THR A 239 -26.63 13.38 21.82
N ARG A 240 -27.25 13.81 20.72
CA ARG A 240 -28.72 13.87 20.64
C ARG A 240 -29.38 12.48 20.60
N SER A 241 -28.78 11.50 19.92
CA SER A 241 -29.28 10.13 19.89
C SER A 241 -29.03 9.36 21.19
N GLN A 242 -27.92 9.64 21.90
CA GLN A 242 -27.62 9.06 23.21
C GLN A 242 -28.42 9.74 24.32
N THR A 243 -28.63 11.06 24.27
CA THR A 243 -29.49 11.78 25.23
C THR A 243 -30.93 11.34 25.05
N ALA A 244 -31.43 11.17 23.81
CA ALA A 244 -32.77 10.65 23.57
C ALA A 244 -32.93 9.18 24.04
N ALA A 245 -31.91 8.34 23.86
CA ALA A 245 -31.92 6.96 24.36
C ALA A 245 -31.73 6.85 25.88
N MET A 246 -31.05 7.81 26.51
CA MET A 246 -30.94 7.93 27.97
C MET A 246 -32.25 8.43 28.59
N GLU A 247 -32.90 9.42 27.98
CA GLU A 247 -34.20 9.95 28.43
C GLU A 247 -35.30 8.87 28.35
N ASP A 248 -35.33 8.08 27.27
CA ASP A 248 -36.28 6.97 27.14
C ASP A 248 -35.98 5.84 28.15
N GLY A 249 -34.70 5.54 28.42
CA GLY A 249 -34.31 4.51 29.38
C GLY A 249 -34.45 4.92 30.86
N GLU A 250 -34.30 6.21 31.19
CA GLU A 250 -34.57 6.75 32.52
C GLU A 250 -36.06 6.81 32.83
N ALA A 251 -36.90 7.18 31.86
CA ALA A 251 -38.36 7.13 32.01
C ALA A 251 -38.87 5.70 32.28
N GLU A 252 -38.32 4.69 31.60
CA GLU A 252 -38.68 3.28 31.86
C GLU A 252 -38.21 2.79 33.25
N ARG A 253 -37.05 3.28 33.73
CA ARG A 253 -36.51 2.92 35.06
C ARG A 253 -37.22 3.64 36.20
N GLU A 254 -37.66 4.88 36.01
CA GLU A 254 -38.41 5.65 37.00
C GLU A 254 -39.83 5.07 37.19
N VAL A 255 -40.46 4.62 36.09
CA VAL A 255 -41.73 3.88 36.14
C VAL A 255 -41.58 2.50 36.80
N ALA A 256 -40.45 1.80 36.59
CA ALA A 256 -40.16 0.52 37.24
C ALA A 256 -39.82 0.65 38.74
N ALA A 257 -39.12 1.73 39.13
CA ALA A 257 -38.78 2.01 40.53
C ALA A 257 -40.01 2.47 41.35
N ALA A 258 -40.91 3.25 40.75
CA ALA A 258 -42.18 3.64 41.37
C ALA A 258 -43.11 2.43 41.65
N ALA A 259 -42.96 1.33 40.90
CA ALA A 259 -43.72 0.10 41.10
C ALA A 259 -43.14 -0.83 42.19
N THR A 260 -41.88 -0.64 42.61
CA THR A 260 -41.16 -1.58 43.49
C THR A 260 -40.70 -0.99 44.83
N GLY A 261 -40.76 0.33 45.02
CA GLY A 261 -40.70 0.97 46.34
C GLY A 261 -39.32 1.11 46.99
N ASP A 262 -38.22 0.72 46.33
CA ASP A 262 -36.87 0.79 46.89
C ASP A 262 -36.03 1.91 46.25
N VAL A 263 -35.87 3.03 46.94
CA VAL A 263 -35.25 4.27 46.41
C VAL A 263 -33.72 4.34 46.65
N ASN A 264 -33.07 3.31 47.21
CA ASN A 264 -31.74 3.50 47.82
C ASN A 264 -30.54 2.80 47.15
N VAL A 265 -30.63 2.30 45.91
CA VAL A 265 -29.53 1.56 45.25
C VAL A 265 -28.92 2.28 44.04
N ALA A 266 -29.51 3.37 43.53
CA ALA A 266 -29.06 4.00 42.29
C ALA A 266 -27.90 5.01 42.43
N SER A 267 -27.55 5.45 43.64
CA SER A 267 -26.64 6.59 43.83
C SER A 267 -25.14 6.25 43.83
N SER A 268 -24.72 5.00 44.03
CA SER A 268 -23.30 4.68 44.27
C SER A 268 -22.59 3.94 43.14
N ALA A 269 -23.31 3.54 42.07
CA ALA A 269 -22.73 2.81 40.94
C ALA A 269 -22.39 3.72 39.74
N GLY A 270 -23.00 4.90 39.63
CA GLY A 270 -22.81 5.82 38.49
C GLY A 270 -21.49 6.58 38.47
N ASP A 271 -20.88 6.84 39.64
CA ASP A 271 -19.72 7.71 39.73
C ASP A 271 -18.38 7.03 39.41
N GLU A 272 -18.29 5.70 39.54
CA GLU A 272 -17.07 4.93 39.18
C GLU A 272 -17.04 4.53 37.70
N GLU A 273 -18.19 4.21 37.10
CA GLU A 273 -18.26 3.77 35.70
C GLU A 273 -18.15 4.96 34.71
N ALA A 274 -18.56 6.17 35.14
CA ALA A 274 -18.42 7.41 34.36
C ALA A 274 -16.97 7.89 34.22
N LYS A 275 -16.07 7.54 35.14
CA LYS A 275 -14.63 7.87 35.03
C LYS A 275 -13.85 6.90 34.16
N SER A 276 -14.30 5.65 34.02
CA SER A 276 -13.62 4.63 33.20
C SER A 276 -13.93 4.76 31.71
N ASN A 277 -15.14 5.20 31.34
CA ASN A 277 -15.58 5.26 29.94
C ASN A 277 -15.34 6.61 29.25
N GLY A 278 -14.91 7.65 29.99
CA GLY A 278 -14.65 8.99 29.46
C GLY A 278 -13.32 9.16 28.69
N GLU A 279 -12.40 8.19 28.75
CA GLU A 279 -11.06 8.33 28.15
C GLU A 279 -10.87 7.63 26.79
N ILE A 280 -11.85 6.87 26.30
CA ILE A 280 -11.70 6.07 25.06
C ILE A 280 -12.35 6.75 23.83
N GLY A 281 -13.08 7.84 24.02
CA GLY A 281 -13.76 8.56 22.95
C GLY A 281 -13.04 9.85 22.54
N GLY A 282 -12.13 9.79 21.57
CA GLY A 282 -11.71 10.99 20.82
C GLY A 282 -10.24 11.42 20.92
N GLU A 283 -9.28 10.49 20.98
CA GLU A 283 -7.88 10.89 20.75
C GLU A 283 -7.65 11.14 19.25
N ASN A 284 -7.57 12.43 18.89
CA ASN A 284 -7.15 12.96 17.60
C ASN A 284 -6.12 12.03 16.91
N GLY A 285 -6.37 11.61 15.66
CA GLY A 285 -5.39 10.80 14.90
C GLY A 285 -4.00 11.44 14.84
N GLU A 286 -3.93 12.77 14.97
CA GLU A 286 -2.69 13.53 15.10
C GLU A 286 -1.95 13.29 16.43
N THR A 287 -2.65 13.13 17.56
CA THR A 287 -2.05 12.80 18.86
C THR A 287 -1.58 11.36 18.92
N THR A 288 -2.30 10.43 18.30
CA THR A 288 -1.92 9.01 18.22
C THR A 288 -0.68 8.81 17.34
N MET A 289 -0.62 9.48 16.18
CA MET A 289 0.55 9.47 15.31
C MET A 289 1.78 10.04 16.02
N ARG A 290 1.65 11.19 16.71
CA ARG A 290 2.75 11.80 17.47
C ARG A 290 3.23 10.91 18.62
N ARG A 291 2.34 10.15 19.26
CA ARG A 291 2.69 9.18 20.30
C ARG A 291 3.43 7.96 19.74
N LEU A 292 3.00 7.43 18.60
CA LEU A 292 3.67 6.32 17.91
C LEU A 292 5.09 6.71 17.45
N LEU A 293 5.24 7.88 16.84
CA LEU A 293 6.55 8.39 16.39
C LEU A 293 7.54 8.64 17.54
N ARG A 294 7.06 8.72 18.79
CA ARG A 294 7.90 8.95 19.98
C ARG A 294 8.28 7.66 20.70
N ARG A 295 7.71 6.50 20.32
CA ARG A 295 8.08 5.20 20.90
C ARG A 295 9.47 4.78 20.40
N ARG A 296 10.35 4.41 21.34
CA ARG A 296 11.71 3.93 21.04
C ARG A 296 11.69 2.68 20.15
N ASP A 297 10.77 1.75 20.39
CA ASP A 297 10.65 0.52 19.61
C ASP A 297 10.26 0.81 18.16
N PHE A 298 9.31 1.73 17.96
CA PHE A 298 8.88 2.14 16.63
C PHE A 298 10.01 2.83 15.86
N LEU A 299 10.74 3.74 16.52
CA LEU A 299 11.90 4.42 15.95
C LEU A 299 13.03 3.44 15.62
N ALA A 300 13.29 2.45 16.49
CA ALA A 300 14.32 1.45 16.28
C ALA A 300 14.01 0.55 15.07
N VAL A 301 12.77 0.03 15.00
CA VAL A 301 12.34 -0.80 13.87
C VAL A 301 12.31 -0.01 12.56
N SER A 302 11.79 1.22 12.59
CA SER A 302 11.76 2.09 11.40
C SER A 302 13.18 2.44 10.94
N GLY A 303 14.08 2.74 11.87
CA GLY A 303 15.48 3.03 11.59
C GLY A 303 16.22 1.83 11.00
N LEU A 304 16.01 0.63 11.55
CA LEU A 304 16.58 -0.61 11.00
C LEU A 304 16.07 -0.89 9.59
N ASN A 305 14.76 -0.75 9.36
CA ASN A 305 14.17 -0.99 8.06
C ASN A 305 14.65 0.03 7.02
N ALA A 306 14.80 1.29 7.42
CA ALA A 306 15.43 2.32 6.58
C ALA A 306 16.89 1.97 6.28
N ALA A 307 17.68 1.58 7.27
CA ALA A 307 19.08 1.20 7.07
C ALA A 307 19.23 0.01 6.11
N LEU A 308 18.40 -1.02 6.25
CA LEU A 308 18.38 -2.17 5.34
C LEU A 308 17.99 -1.76 3.91
N PHE A 309 16.98 -0.91 3.77
CA PHE A 309 16.55 -0.42 2.47
C PHE A 309 17.64 0.43 1.80
N PHE A 310 18.21 1.42 2.49
CA PHE A 310 19.22 2.30 1.93
C PHE A 310 20.56 1.59 1.66
N SER A 311 20.97 0.68 2.55
CA SER A 311 22.18 -0.13 2.36
C SER A 311 22.02 -1.10 1.19
N GLY A 312 20.88 -1.81 1.13
CA GLY A 312 20.57 -2.72 0.03
C GLY A 312 20.41 -2.02 -1.32
N ALA A 313 19.72 -0.88 -1.34
CA ALA A 313 19.53 -0.08 -2.56
C ALA A 313 20.84 0.54 -3.05
N GLY A 314 21.65 1.14 -2.17
CA GLY A 314 22.94 1.74 -2.55
C GLY A 314 23.98 0.71 -2.99
N GLY A 315 24.07 -0.42 -2.30
CA GLY A 315 25.01 -1.49 -2.67
C GLY A 315 24.63 -2.18 -3.98
N ARG A 316 23.40 -2.69 -4.08
CA ARG A 316 22.96 -3.48 -5.24
C ARG A 316 22.69 -2.64 -6.47
N ALA A 317 22.15 -1.42 -6.34
CA ALA A 317 21.79 -0.60 -7.49
C ALA A 317 22.90 0.36 -7.95
N THR A 318 24.01 0.48 -7.22
CA THR A 318 25.09 1.42 -7.55
C THR A 318 26.46 0.76 -7.64
N LEU A 319 26.91 0.11 -6.57
CA LEU A 319 28.27 -0.48 -6.55
C LEU A 319 28.36 -1.70 -7.47
N LEU A 320 27.37 -2.58 -7.43
CA LEU A 320 27.40 -3.83 -8.18
C LEU A 320 27.38 -3.61 -9.72
N PRO A 321 26.55 -2.71 -10.29
CA PRO A 321 26.61 -2.38 -11.71
C PRO A 321 27.94 -1.72 -12.10
N LEU A 322 28.44 -0.78 -11.29
CA LEU A 322 29.71 -0.10 -11.58
C LEU A 322 30.89 -1.07 -11.60
N LEU A 323 30.98 -1.96 -10.61
CA LEU A 323 32.01 -3.01 -10.55
C LEU A 323 31.90 -3.98 -11.73
N ALA A 324 30.69 -4.42 -12.08
CA ALA A 324 30.48 -5.34 -13.20
C ALA A 324 30.90 -4.72 -14.55
N VAL A 325 30.73 -3.41 -14.75
CA VAL A 325 31.21 -2.73 -15.95
C VAL A 325 32.73 -2.51 -15.90
N GLN A 326 33.25 -1.98 -14.80
CA GLN A 326 34.66 -1.57 -14.70
C GLN A 326 35.63 -2.76 -14.58
N GLU A 327 35.30 -3.79 -13.81
CA GLU A 327 36.19 -4.93 -13.58
C GLU A 327 35.95 -6.09 -14.54
N HIS A 328 34.72 -6.24 -15.04
CA HIS A 328 34.32 -7.42 -15.81
C HIS A 328 33.79 -7.11 -17.22
N GLY A 329 33.70 -5.85 -17.64
CA GLY A 329 33.35 -5.46 -19.00
C GLY A 329 31.94 -5.86 -19.44
N TYR A 330 30.99 -6.00 -18.51
CA TYR A 330 29.61 -6.39 -18.84
C TYR A 330 28.91 -5.34 -19.71
N THR A 331 28.16 -5.80 -20.72
CA THR A 331 27.28 -4.94 -21.51
C THR A 331 26.02 -4.58 -20.71
N PRO A 332 25.33 -3.47 -21.03
CA PRO A 332 24.07 -3.10 -20.38
C PRO A 332 23.00 -4.20 -20.40
N ALA A 333 22.93 -4.97 -21.49
CA ALA A 333 22.06 -6.14 -21.59
C ALA A 333 22.47 -7.27 -20.63
N GLY A 334 23.78 -7.50 -20.46
CA GLY A 334 24.31 -8.46 -19.49
C GLY A 334 24.03 -8.06 -18.04
N LEU A 335 24.11 -6.75 -17.71
CA LEU A 335 23.68 -6.24 -16.40
C LEU A 335 22.20 -6.48 -16.16
N GLY A 336 21.34 -6.17 -17.15
CA GLY A 336 19.91 -6.43 -17.05
C GLY A 336 19.58 -7.89 -16.71
N ALA A 337 20.29 -8.84 -17.33
CA ALA A 337 20.16 -10.26 -17.05
C ALA A 337 20.70 -10.67 -15.66
N LEU A 338 21.77 -10.03 -15.17
CA LEU A 338 22.37 -10.31 -13.87
C LEU A 338 21.49 -9.84 -12.69
N PHE A 339 20.75 -8.74 -12.88
CA PHE A 339 19.89 -8.14 -11.85
C PHE A 339 18.46 -8.68 -11.81
N THR A 340 18.11 -9.58 -12.74
CA THR A 340 16.82 -10.27 -12.81
C THR A 340 16.89 -11.62 -12.10
#